data_AF-A0A6J5WFV1-F1
#
_entry.id   AF-A0A6J5WFV1-F1
#
_cell.length_a   1.000
_cell.length_b   1.000
_cell.length_c   1.000
_cell.angle_alpha   90.00
_cell.angle_beta   90.00
_cell.angle_gamma   90.00
#
_symmetry.space_group_name_H-M   'P 1'
#
loop_
_entity.id
_entity.type
_entity.pdbx_description
1 polymer ?
#
loop_
_entity_poly.entity_id
_entity_poly.type
_entity_poly.pdbx_seq_one_letter_code
_entity_poly.pdbx_strand_id
1 'polypeptide(L)'
;MFRRHNVAARIFDRQISTVAPGTSVPSCYSLPLVTVHHTRRFYENLVPNCTIYEVECPDHLYRKITEDGQYLICFSRNHQDLIVYRPTWLSYSCKEECNTNDLPQKAKRFESFFSQLYCVSLASSNELICKDFFLYMESNQFGLFATSTTQNHDAPVGGAVQGVPSIEKITFHLLRLEDGVVLDQKCFHNDFINLAHNMGVFLYDDLLAIVSIRYQTIHILQIRDSGNLVDIRAIGTFCREDDELFLNSSTQSMLSHEKGKLHQLPENPVENGLHQSEPSSDYCFLSGIKQRLLSFIFRGIWNEEPDQALRVQSLKKKFYFHFQDYVDLVIWKVQFLDRHHLLIKFGSVDGGVRLLSSITVPEGEGINYSVVLNPDAFWNESPYPL
;
A
#
# COMPACT_ATOMS: atom_id res chain seq x y z
N MET A 1 -14.72 -16.33 -16.24
CA MET A 1 -13.79 -17.34 -15.65
C MET A 1 -13.84 -17.15 -14.15
N PHE A 2 -14.59 -17.99 -13.42
CA PHE A 2 -14.74 -17.85 -11.97
C PHE A 2 -13.38 -18.09 -11.32
N ARG A 3 -12.82 -17.05 -10.67
CA ARG A 3 -11.51 -17.11 -10.01
C ARG A 3 -11.57 -18.16 -8.89
N ARG A 4 -10.68 -19.16 -8.95
CA ARG A 4 -10.61 -20.34 -8.07
C ARG A 4 -10.27 -20.05 -6.59
N HIS A 5 -10.27 -18.78 -6.18
CA HIS A 5 -9.59 -18.30 -4.99
C HIS A 5 -10.54 -17.83 -3.88
N ASN A 6 -11.84 -18.15 -3.94
CA ASN A 6 -12.74 -17.84 -2.82
C ASN A 6 -13.20 -19.13 -2.11
N VAL A 7 -13.57 -19.00 -0.83
CA VAL A 7 -14.13 -20.10 -0.01
C VAL A 7 -15.28 -20.80 -0.74
N ALA A 8 -16.10 -20.03 -1.45
CA ALA A 8 -17.17 -20.54 -2.29
C ALA A 8 -16.63 -21.51 -3.36
N ALA A 9 -15.64 -21.11 -4.15
CA ALA A 9 -14.99 -21.93 -5.16
C ALA A 9 -14.38 -23.19 -4.57
N ARG A 10 -13.74 -23.15 -3.38
CA ARG A 10 -13.21 -24.36 -2.73
C ARG A 10 -14.29 -25.34 -2.30
N ILE A 11 -15.42 -24.85 -1.76
CA ILE A 11 -16.58 -25.71 -1.43
C ILE A 11 -17.14 -26.37 -2.71
N PHE A 12 -17.21 -25.62 -3.82
CA PHE A 12 -17.67 -26.15 -5.10
C PHE A 12 -16.67 -27.12 -5.73
N ASP A 13 -15.37 -26.85 -5.70
CA ASP A 13 -14.35 -27.68 -6.33
C ASP A 13 -14.14 -29.02 -5.59
N ARG A 14 -14.29 -29.02 -4.24
CA ARG A 14 -14.22 -30.23 -3.41
C ARG A 14 -15.31 -31.26 -3.76
N GLN A 15 -16.47 -30.80 -4.26
CA GLN A 15 -17.55 -31.68 -4.74
C GLN A 15 -17.35 -32.18 -6.18
N ILE A 16 -16.62 -31.45 -7.02
CA ILE A 16 -16.40 -31.81 -8.43
C ILE A 16 -15.25 -32.82 -8.56
N SER A 17 -14.19 -32.67 -7.74
CA SER A 17 -12.93 -33.40 -7.92
C SER A 17 -12.74 -34.65 -7.04
N THR A 18 -13.68 -34.96 -6.14
CA THR A 18 -13.61 -36.20 -5.32
C THR A 18 -14.31 -37.36 -6.03
N VAL A 19 -13.54 -38.33 -6.52
CA VAL A 19 -14.06 -39.66 -6.88
C VAL A 19 -14.37 -40.41 -5.59
N ALA A 20 -15.54 -41.04 -5.51
CA ALA A 20 -15.96 -41.78 -4.33
C ALA A 20 -14.99 -42.93 -4.01
N PRO A 21 -14.59 -43.13 -2.74
CA PRO A 21 -13.85 -44.33 -2.35
C PRO A 21 -14.83 -45.52 -2.36
N GLY A 22 -14.63 -46.48 -3.28
CA GLY A 22 -15.35 -47.76 -3.23
C GLY A 22 -15.63 -48.49 -4.55
N THR A 23 -15.30 -47.97 -5.73
CA THR A 23 -15.58 -48.67 -7.00
C THR A 23 -14.43 -49.55 -7.48
N SER A 24 -14.22 -50.67 -6.78
CA SER A 24 -13.49 -51.85 -7.24
C SER A 24 -14.15 -53.05 -6.53
N VAL A 25 -14.75 -54.08 -7.12
CA VAL A 25 -14.64 -54.79 -8.42
C VAL A 25 -15.98 -55.57 -8.64
N PRO A 26 -16.15 -56.58 -9.53
CA PRO A 26 -17.33 -56.66 -10.42
C PRO A 26 -18.27 -57.85 -10.15
N SER A 27 -19.32 -57.92 -10.98
CA SER A 27 -20.09 -59.12 -11.36
C SER A 27 -21.27 -59.55 -10.48
N CYS A 28 -22.42 -59.47 -11.15
CA CYS A 28 -23.51 -60.43 -11.26
C CYS A 28 -24.61 -60.51 -10.17
N TYR A 29 -25.83 -60.38 -10.72
CA TYR A 29 -27.17 -60.76 -10.27
C TYR A 29 -27.91 -59.89 -9.24
N SER A 30 -28.96 -59.25 -9.79
CA SER A 30 -30.25 -58.92 -9.16
C SER A 30 -30.31 -57.75 -8.16
N LEU A 31 -30.82 -56.60 -8.65
CA LEU A 31 -32.00 -55.89 -8.13
C LEU A 31 -32.19 -54.56 -8.90
N PRO A 32 -33.42 -54.12 -9.23
CA PRO A 32 -33.65 -52.88 -9.96
C PRO A 32 -33.73 -51.68 -9.02
N LEU A 33 -33.36 -50.52 -9.57
CA LEU A 33 -33.52 -49.17 -9.04
C LEU A 33 -32.47 -48.70 -8.02
N VAL A 34 -31.24 -48.50 -8.48
CA VAL A 34 -30.34 -47.50 -7.89
C VAL A 34 -30.94 -46.14 -8.19
N THR A 35 -31.56 -45.53 -7.18
CA THR A 35 -31.88 -44.10 -7.15
C THR A 35 -30.57 -43.32 -7.24
N VAL A 36 -30.22 -42.92 -8.46
CA VAL A 36 -29.15 -41.96 -8.71
C VAL A 36 -29.53 -40.67 -7.98
N HIS A 37 -28.84 -40.37 -6.88
CA HIS A 37 -29.09 -39.18 -6.05
C HIS A 37 -29.05 -37.91 -6.91
N HIS A 38 -30.23 -37.37 -7.18
CA HIS A 38 -30.49 -36.18 -7.98
C HIS A 38 -30.22 -34.88 -7.20
N THR A 39 -29.11 -34.82 -6.45
CA THR A 39 -28.82 -33.71 -5.55
C THR A 39 -27.37 -33.26 -5.62
N ARG A 40 -26.93 -32.86 -6.81
CA ARG A 40 -25.80 -31.92 -6.97
C ARG A 40 -26.33 -30.63 -7.59
N ARG A 41 -27.25 -29.96 -6.90
CA ARG A 41 -27.52 -28.55 -7.19
C ARG A 41 -26.31 -27.78 -6.69
N PHE A 42 -25.59 -27.14 -7.60
CA PHE A 42 -24.59 -26.15 -7.25
C PHE A 42 -25.28 -25.11 -6.35
N TYR A 43 -24.74 -24.85 -5.16
CA TYR A 43 -25.17 -23.68 -4.42
C TYR A 43 -24.69 -22.46 -5.21
N GLU A 44 -25.58 -21.57 -5.63
CA GLU A 44 -25.13 -20.32 -6.29
C GLU A 44 -24.64 -19.30 -5.26
N ASN A 45 -25.12 -19.43 -4.01
CA ASN A 45 -24.80 -18.54 -2.91
C ASN A 45 -24.62 -19.34 -1.60
N LEU A 46 -23.59 -18.97 -0.83
CA LEU A 46 -23.46 -19.38 0.57
C LEU A 46 -24.13 -18.30 1.42
N VAL A 47 -25.32 -18.62 1.94
CA VAL A 47 -26.00 -17.76 2.92
C VAL A 47 -25.71 -18.29 4.32
N PRO A 48 -25.34 -17.44 5.29
CA PRO A 48 -25.24 -17.86 6.68
C PRO A 48 -26.58 -18.46 7.12
N ASN A 49 -26.57 -19.72 7.54
CA ASN A 49 -27.77 -20.44 7.97
C ASN A 49 -27.91 -20.52 9.50
N CYS A 50 -26.86 -20.15 10.23
CA CYS A 50 -26.81 -20.20 11.69
C CYS A 50 -25.79 -19.17 12.21
N THR A 51 -26.15 -18.49 13.28
CA THR A 51 -25.25 -17.66 14.09
C THR A 51 -25.12 -18.30 15.46
N ILE A 52 -23.88 -18.59 15.86
CA ILE A 52 -23.58 -19.14 17.18
C ILE A 52 -23.15 -17.99 18.08
N TYR A 53 -23.84 -17.82 19.20
CA TYR A 53 -23.55 -16.79 20.20
C TYR A 53 -22.72 -17.36 21.34
N GLU A 54 -22.08 -16.48 22.11
CA GLU A 54 -21.33 -16.83 23.32
C GLU A 54 -20.24 -17.88 23.09
N VAL A 55 -19.58 -17.82 21.93
CA VAL A 55 -18.39 -18.63 21.66
C VAL A 55 -17.23 -18.13 22.51
N GLU A 56 -16.59 -19.03 23.24
CA GLU A 56 -15.36 -18.77 23.98
C GLU A 56 -14.23 -18.50 22.98
N CYS A 57 -13.85 -17.22 22.84
CA CYS A 57 -12.83 -16.75 21.91
C CYS A 57 -11.56 -16.30 22.66
N PRO A 58 -10.36 -16.61 22.15
CA PRO A 58 -9.13 -16.02 22.64
C PRO A 58 -9.15 -14.48 22.61
N ASP A 59 -8.47 -13.85 23.57
CA ASP A 59 -8.33 -12.38 23.68
C ASP A 59 -7.31 -11.85 22.66
N HIS A 60 -7.66 -11.97 21.38
CA HIS A 60 -6.85 -11.57 20.23
C HIS A 60 -7.58 -10.50 19.41
N LEU A 61 -6.81 -9.73 18.64
CA LEU A 61 -7.33 -8.79 17.65
C LEU A 61 -7.50 -9.50 16.32
N TYR A 62 -8.75 -9.78 15.94
CA TYR A 62 -9.08 -10.46 14.68
C TYR A 62 -9.00 -9.49 13.51
N ARG A 63 -8.16 -9.79 12.50
CA ARG A 63 -7.95 -8.90 11.35
C ARG A 63 -8.82 -9.26 10.16
N LYS A 64 -8.54 -10.39 9.51
CA LYS A 64 -9.20 -10.82 8.26
C LYS A 64 -8.94 -12.31 8.04
N ILE A 65 -9.91 -12.98 7.41
CA ILE A 65 -9.72 -14.29 6.78
C ILE A 65 -9.23 -14.04 5.35
N THR A 66 -8.17 -14.73 4.92
CA THR A 66 -7.66 -14.61 3.53
C THR A 66 -8.75 -14.94 2.53
N GLU A 67 -8.68 -14.40 1.31
CA GLU A 67 -9.75 -14.54 0.33
C GLU A 67 -10.00 -16.00 -0.06
N ASP A 68 -8.94 -16.80 -0.12
CA ASP A 68 -9.08 -18.23 -0.28
C ASP A 68 -9.80 -18.86 0.91
N GLY A 69 -9.61 -18.33 2.13
CA GLY A 69 -10.09 -18.78 3.43
C GLY A 69 -9.21 -19.83 4.09
N GLN A 70 -7.93 -19.90 3.71
CA GLN A 70 -6.96 -20.83 4.31
C GLN A 70 -6.43 -20.34 5.64
N TYR A 71 -6.41 -19.03 5.87
CA TYR A 71 -5.81 -18.43 7.04
C TYR A 71 -6.74 -17.38 7.66
N LEU A 72 -6.84 -17.40 8.99
CA LEU A 72 -7.36 -16.30 9.78
C LEU A 72 -6.17 -15.59 10.43
N ILE A 73 -6.02 -14.31 10.10
CA ILE A 73 -4.95 -13.44 10.59
C ILE A 73 -5.42 -12.71 11.84
N CYS A 74 -4.66 -12.85 12.93
CA CYS A 74 -4.91 -12.21 14.20
C CYS A 74 -3.63 -11.56 14.74
N PHE A 75 -3.78 -10.61 15.65
CA PHE A 75 -2.69 -10.01 16.40
C PHE A 75 -2.89 -10.18 17.90
N SER A 76 -1.80 -10.29 18.64
CA SER A 76 -1.86 -10.25 20.10
C SER A 76 -2.36 -8.89 20.61
N ARG A 77 -2.95 -8.86 21.80
CA ARG A 77 -3.51 -7.62 22.39
C ARG A 77 -2.47 -6.56 22.73
N ASN A 78 -1.21 -6.96 22.93
CA ASN A 78 -0.09 -6.05 23.13
C ASN A 78 0.53 -5.57 21.80
N HIS A 79 -0.03 -5.97 20.65
CA HIS A 79 0.47 -5.60 19.32
C HIS A 79 1.92 -6.02 19.05
N GLN A 80 2.36 -7.16 19.59
CA GLN A 80 3.73 -7.66 19.39
C GLN A 80 3.79 -8.87 18.46
N ASP A 81 2.77 -9.72 18.51
CA ASP A 81 2.78 -11.03 17.89
C ASP A 81 1.70 -11.15 16.82
N LEU A 82 2.10 -11.71 15.68
CA LEU A 82 1.22 -12.22 14.65
C LEU A 82 0.79 -13.64 15.03
N ILE A 83 -0.51 -13.89 15.04
CA ILE A 83 -1.10 -15.18 15.34
C ILE A 83 -1.93 -15.61 14.14
N VAL A 84 -1.56 -16.74 13.53
CA VAL A 84 -2.26 -17.24 12.34
C VAL A 84 -2.95 -18.55 12.66
N TYR A 85 -4.23 -18.62 12.31
CA TYR A 85 -5.05 -19.80 12.48
C TYR A 85 -5.43 -20.41 11.13
N ARG A 86 -5.53 -21.74 11.09
CA ARG A 86 -6.15 -22.49 9.99
C ARG A 86 -7.62 -22.73 10.32
N PRO A 87 -8.55 -22.25 9.48
CA PRO A 87 -9.96 -22.61 9.58
C PRO A 87 -10.15 -24.11 9.32
N THR A 88 -10.63 -24.83 10.32
CA THR A 88 -10.93 -26.27 10.27
C THR A 88 -12.42 -26.52 10.04
N TRP A 89 -13.27 -25.58 10.46
CA TRP A 89 -14.73 -25.61 10.43
C TRP A 89 -15.34 -26.73 11.29
N LEU A 90 -16.38 -26.40 12.03
CA LEU A 90 -17.12 -27.39 12.80
C LEU A 90 -17.91 -28.31 11.86
N SER A 91 -17.52 -29.58 11.80
CA SER A 91 -18.32 -30.62 11.14
C SER A 91 -19.12 -31.42 12.18
N TYR A 92 -20.43 -31.50 11.99
CA TYR A 92 -21.34 -32.35 12.76
C TYR A 92 -22.52 -32.81 11.89
N SER A 93 -23.05 -34.00 12.16
CA SER A 93 -24.22 -34.55 11.47
C SER A 93 -25.41 -34.54 12.42
N CYS A 94 -26.49 -33.86 12.04
CA CYS A 94 -27.77 -33.90 12.74
C CYS A 94 -28.66 -34.97 12.09
N LYS A 95 -29.28 -35.86 12.88
CA LYS A 95 -30.13 -36.94 12.34
C LYS A 95 -31.58 -36.53 12.12
N GLU A 96 -32.02 -35.40 12.68
CA GLU A 96 -33.39 -34.87 12.62
C GLU A 96 -33.35 -33.35 12.36
N GLU A 97 -34.51 -32.71 12.11
CA GLU A 97 -34.61 -31.26 11.84
C GLU A 97 -33.93 -30.46 12.96
N CYS A 98 -32.71 -30.00 12.67
CA CYS A 98 -31.81 -29.48 13.68
C CYS A 98 -32.29 -28.10 14.14
N ASN A 99 -32.67 -27.98 15.41
CA ASN A 99 -32.87 -26.68 16.02
C ASN A 99 -31.51 -26.12 16.44
N THR A 100 -31.37 -24.79 16.55
CA THR A 100 -30.11 -24.14 17.01
C THR A 100 -29.63 -24.63 18.38
N ASN A 101 -30.51 -25.26 19.17
CA ASN A 101 -30.20 -25.83 20.48
C ASN A 101 -29.49 -27.20 20.41
N ASP A 102 -29.40 -27.83 19.23
CA ASP A 102 -28.82 -29.17 19.03
C ASP A 102 -27.33 -29.13 18.64
N LEU A 103 -26.70 -27.95 18.66
CA LEU A 103 -25.27 -27.80 18.41
C LEU A 103 -24.47 -28.48 19.53
N PRO A 104 -23.44 -29.28 19.19
CA PRO A 104 -22.64 -29.96 20.19
C PRO A 104 -21.89 -28.94 21.05
N GLN A 105 -21.61 -29.23 22.32
CA GLN A 105 -20.92 -28.29 23.23
C GLN A 105 -19.61 -27.74 22.67
N LYS A 106 -18.88 -28.53 21.86
CA LYS A 106 -17.68 -28.08 21.14
C LYS A 106 -17.93 -26.86 20.24
N ALA A 107 -19.15 -26.67 19.73
CA ALA A 107 -19.53 -25.50 18.93
C ALA A 107 -19.43 -24.17 19.69
N LYS A 108 -19.36 -24.20 21.02
CA LYS A 108 -19.12 -23.01 21.85
C LYS A 108 -17.65 -22.67 22.02
N ARG A 109 -16.72 -23.41 21.41
CA ARG A 109 -15.28 -23.18 21.50
C ARG A 109 -14.69 -22.73 20.18
N PHE A 110 -13.86 -21.70 20.22
CA PHE A 110 -13.17 -21.18 19.04
C PHE A 110 -12.28 -22.24 18.36
N GLU A 111 -11.64 -23.11 19.14
CA GLU A 111 -10.74 -24.16 18.65
C GLU A 111 -11.44 -25.20 17.77
N SER A 112 -12.77 -25.30 17.87
CA SER A 112 -13.58 -26.17 17.02
C SER A 112 -13.70 -25.66 15.57
N PHE A 113 -13.43 -24.38 15.35
CA PHE A 113 -13.49 -23.74 14.04
C PHE A 113 -12.10 -23.37 13.50
N PHE A 114 -11.15 -23.14 14.40
CA PHE A 114 -9.83 -22.63 14.07
C PHE A 114 -8.74 -23.36 14.87
N SER A 115 -7.69 -23.78 14.18
CA SER A 115 -6.50 -24.36 14.80
C SER A 115 -5.33 -23.38 14.66
N GLN A 116 -4.63 -23.06 15.75
CA GLN A 116 -3.47 -22.17 15.67
C GLN A 116 -2.36 -22.86 14.86
N LEU A 117 -1.87 -22.20 13.82
CA LEU A 117 -0.73 -22.67 13.02
C LEU A 117 0.58 -22.26 13.66
N TYR A 118 0.74 -20.95 13.89
CA TYR A 118 1.93 -20.39 14.49
C TYR A 118 1.63 -19.06 15.16
N CYS A 119 2.57 -18.65 16.02
CA CYS A 119 2.62 -17.35 16.65
C CYS A 119 4.05 -16.84 16.48
N VAL A 120 4.21 -15.65 15.89
CA VAL A 120 5.52 -15.07 15.53
C VAL A 120 5.56 -13.62 16.00
N SER A 121 6.61 -13.27 16.73
CA SER A 121 6.84 -11.89 17.17
C SER A 121 7.37 -11.07 15.99
N LEU A 122 6.63 -10.06 15.56
CA LEU A 122 7.02 -9.16 14.47
C LEU A 122 7.58 -7.85 14.98
N ALA A 123 7.01 -7.34 16.08
CA ALA A 123 7.51 -6.13 16.71
C ALA A 123 8.55 -6.48 17.78
N SER A 124 9.50 -5.57 17.96
CA SER A 124 10.51 -5.66 18.99
C SER A 124 10.73 -4.29 19.62
N SER A 125 11.26 -4.28 20.85
CA SER A 125 11.58 -3.04 21.57
C SER A 125 10.35 -2.12 21.77
N ASN A 126 10.35 -0.93 21.17
CA ASN A 126 9.30 0.08 21.27
C ASN A 126 8.37 0.10 20.04
N GLU A 127 8.53 -0.84 19.12
CA GLU A 127 7.64 -0.97 17.96
C GLU A 127 6.35 -1.70 18.34
N LEU A 128 5.28 -1.39 17.61
CA LEU A 128 3.99 -2.09 17.68
C LEU A 128 3.55 -2.48 16.28
N ILE A 129 2.89 -3.63 16.15
CA ILE A 129 2.24 -4.05 14.90
C ILE A 129 1.11 -3.06 14.57
N CYS A 130 1.16 -2.55 13.34
CA CYS A 130 0.09 -1.74 12.77
C CYS A 130 -1.10 -2.64 12.43
N LYS A 131 -2.02 -2.84 13.39
CA LYS A 131 -3.19 -3.74 13.24
C LYS A 131 -4.06 -3.45 12.02
N ASP A 132 -3.99 -2.23 11.48
CA ASP A 132 -4.78 -1.78 10.33
C ASP A 132 -4.09 -1.99 8.98
N PHE A 133 -2.88 -2.54 9.00
CA PHE A 133 -2.10 -2.84 7.81
C PHE A 133 -1.90 -4.36 7.65
N PHE A 134 -2.37 -4.87 6.53
CA PHE A 134 -2.08 -6.23 6.08
C PHE A 134 -2.36 -6.30 4.57
N LEU A 135 -1.36 -6.70 3.81
CA LEU A 135 -1.44 -6.99 2.38
C LEU A 135 -0.89 -8.39 2.14
N TYR A 136 -1.34 -9.06 1.09
CA TYR A 136 -0.83 -10.37 0.70
C TYR A 136 -0.95 -10.55 -0.81
N MET A 137 -0.07 -11.35 -1.38
CA MET A 137 -0.09 -11.63 -2.82
C MET A 137 -1.29 -12.50 -3.20
N GLU A 138 -1.79 -12.41 -4.44
CA GLU A 138 -2.92 -13.24 -4.90
C GLU A 138 -2.65 -14.75 -4.76
N SER A 139 -1.38 -15.18 -4.78
CA SER A 139 -0.96 -16.56 -4.54
C SER A 139 -1.12 -17.02 -3.09
N ASN A 140 -1.37 -16.10 -2.14
CA ASN A 140 -1.38 -16.32 -0.69
C ASN A 140 -0.11 -16.98 -0.14
N GLN A 141 1.00 -16.91 -0.88
CA GLN A 141 2.29 -17.45 -0.44
C GLN A 141 2.94 -16.52 0.58
N PHE A 142 2.88 -15.22 0.32
CA PHE A 142 3.51 -14.19 1.16
C PHE A 142 2.49 -13.18 1.67
N GLY A 143 2.67 -12.78 2.93
CA GLY A 143 1.96 -11.69 3.59
C GLY A 143 2.94 -10.58 3.94
N LEU A 144 2.47 -9.34 3.81
CA LEU A 144 3.19 -8.13 4.15
C LEU A 144 2.53 -7.49 5.37
N PHE A 145 3.32 -7.35 6.43
CA PHE A 145 2.94 -6.73 7.70
C PHE A 145 3.79 -5.50 7.95
N ALA A 146 3.38 -4.65 8.89
CA ALA A 146 4.15 -3.47 9.26
C ALA A 146 4.16 -3.28 10.77
N THR A 147 5.31 -2.85 11.27
CA THR A 147 5.50 -2.39 12.65
C THR A 147 5.99 -0.96 12.63
N SER A 148 5.67 -0.21 13.67
CA SER A 148 6.11 1.18 13.80
C SER A 148 6.34 1.58 15.24
N THR A 149 7.26 2.50 15.48
CA THR A 149 7.36 3.23 16.75
C THR A 149 6.21 4.23 16.88
N THR A 150 6.09 4.90 18.02
CA THR A 150 5.13 5.99 18.21
C THR A 150 5.47 7.20 17.33
N GLN A 151 4.45 7.96 16.96
CA GLN A 151 4.61 9.20 16.21
C GLN A 151 5.27 10.27 17.09
N ASN A 152 6.14 11.06 16.48
CA ASN A 152 6.80 12.21 17.05
C ASN A 152 6.48 13.46 16.24
N HIS A 153 5.84 14.45 16.88
CA HIS A 153 5.44 15.70 16.23
C HIS A 153 6.54 16.77 16.23
N ASP A 154 7.57 16.61 17.06
CA ASP A 154 8.62 17.62 17.29
C ASP A 154 9.90 17.38 16.45
N ALA A 155 9.83 16.49 15.46
CA ALA A 155 10.99 16.12 14.66
C ALA A 155 11.40 17.22 13.66
N PRO A 156 12.71 17.50 13.49
CA PRO A 156 13.21 18.57 12.64
C PRO A 156 12.79 18.41 11.17
N VAL A 157 12.57 19.55 10.49
CA VAL A 157 11.93 19.65 9.16
C VAL A 157 12.94 19.51 8.01
N GLY A 158 14.16 19.00 8.24
CA GLY A 158 15.22 18.94 7.22
C GLY A 158 14.81 18.21 5.94
N GLY A 159 14.34 18.94 4.92
CA GLY A 159 13.79 18.41 3.67
C GLY A 159 12.39 17.76 3.79
N ALA A 160 11.75 17.84 4.95
CA ALA A 160 10.45 17.24 5.23
C ALA A 160 9.27 18.20 4.96
N VAL A 161 8.11 17.65 4.64
CA VAL A 161 6.86 18.42 4.57
C VAL A 161 6.51 18.97 5.96
N GLN A 162 6.34 20.28 6.06
CA GLN A 162 5.96 20.96 7.30
C GLN A 162 4.58 20.46 7.80
N GLY A 163 4.48 20.19 9.10
CA GLY A 163 3.24 19.73 9.74
C GLY A 163 2.99 18.21 9.65
N VAL A 164 3.79 17.46 8.88
CA VAL A 164 3.72 16.00 8.85
C VAL A 164 4.53 15.43 10.03
N PRO A 165 3.97 14.53 10.86
CA PRO A 165 4.70 13.91 11.95
C PRO A 165 5.85 13.03 11.45
N SER A 166 6.73 12.62 12.36
CA SER A 166 7.79 11.65 12.09
C SER A 166 7.49 10.36 12.84
N ILE A 167 7.76 9.21 12.22
CA ILE A 167 7.87 7.94 12.90
C ILE A 167 9.34 7.54 12.80
N GLU A 168 9.98 7.37 13.96
CA GLU A 168 11.42 7.08 14.05
C GLU A 168 11.79 5.83 13.22
N LYS A 169 10.99 4.78 13.34
CA LYS A 169 11.19 3.55 12.57
C LYS A 169 9.86 2.91 12.16
N ILE A 170 9.74 2.63 10.86
CA ILE A 170 8.66 1.85 10.25
C ILE A 170 9.31 0.65 9.57
N THR A 171 8.89 -0.55 9.91
CA THR A 171 9.44 -1.79 9.33
C THR A 171 8.34 -2.56 8.63
N PHE A 172 8.51 -2.83 7.34
CA PHE A 172 7.70 -3.78 6.60
C PHE A 172 8.31 -5.17 6.72
N HIS A 173 7.50 -6.16 7.04
CA HIS A 173 7.91 -7.56 7.20
C HIS A 173 7.26 -8.40 6.11
N LEU A 174 8.07 -9.01 5.25
CA LEU A 174 7.63 -10.02 4.29
C LEU A 174 7.69 -11.39 4.95
N LEU A 175 6.56 -12.07 5.05
CA LEU A 175 6.42 -13.31 5.79
C LEU A 175 5.77 -14.38 4.92
N ARG A 176 6.25 -15.63 5.02
CA ARG A 176 5.62 -16.78 4.39
C ARG A 176 4.41 -17.23 5.21
N LEU A 177 3.23 -17.19 4.59
CA LEU A 177 1.97 -17.43 5.30
C LEU A 177 1.80 -18.89 5.76
N GLU A 178 2.45 -19.84 5.11
CA GLU A 178 2.36 -21.27 5.42
C GLU A 178 2.91 -21.62 6.81
N ASP A 179 4.07 -21.07 7.18
CA ASP A 179 4.84 -21.48 8.36
C ASP A 179 5.29 -20.32 9.25
N GLY A 180 5.04 -19.07 8.87
CA GLY A 180 5.32 -17.90 9.70
C GLY A 180 6.76 -17.39 9.60
N VAL A 181 7.56 -17.92 8.69
CA VAL A 181 8.96 -17.47 8.54
C VAL A 181 9.00 -16.06 7.96
N VAL A 182 9.63 -15.13 8.69
CA VAL A 182 9.97 -13.80 8.17
C VAL A 182 11.12 -13.97 7.16
N LEU A 183 10.87 -13.60 5.92
CA LEU A 183 11.79 -13.79 4.80
C LEU A 183 12.66 -12.57 4.56
N ASP A 184 12.07 -11.37 4.65
CA ASP A 184 12.78 -10.12 4.39
C ASP A 184 12.10 -8.93 5.10
N GLN A 185 12.83 -7.83 5.25
CA GLN A 185 12.37 -6.62 5.91
C GLN A 185 12.80 -5.36 5.16
N LYS A 186 11.93 -4.35 5.12
CA LYS A 186 12.24 -3.01 4.62
C LYS A 186 11.98 -1.97 5.70
N CYS A 187 13.03 -1.25 6.10
CA CYS A 187 12.95 -0.21 7.13
C CYS A 187 12.93 1.19 6.49
N PHE A 188 12.10 2.06 7.06
CA PHE A 188 12.07 3.50 6.82
C PHE A 188 12.32 4.22 8.14
N HIS A 189 13.12 5.28 8.11
CA HIS A 189 13.54 6.02 9.29
C HIS A 189 13.12 7.47 9.21
N ASN A 190 12.64 7.99 10.35
CA ASN A 190 12.21 9.38 10.49
C ASN A 190 11.26 9.82 9.37
N ASP A 191 10.29 8.97 9.03
CA ASP A 191 9.37 9.15 7.91
C ASP A 191 7.92 9.00 8.37
N PHE A 192 6.97 9.33 7.52
CA PHE A 192 5.55 9.10 7.73
C PHE A 192 4.95 8.37 6.53
N ILE A 193 4.58 7.11 6.76
CA ILE A 193 3.86 6.29 5.79
C ILE A 193 2.49 6.00 6.39
N ASN A 194 1.42 6.31 5.66
CA ASN A 194 0.06 6.10 6.14
C ASN A 194 -0.33 4.63 6.04
N LEU A 195 -0.12 3.87 7.11
CA LEU A 195 -0.44 2.44 7.19
C LEU A 195 -1.92 2.17 7.48
N ALA A 196 -2.67 3.17 7.95
CA ALA A 196 -4.08 3.00 8.26
C ALA A 196 -4.86 2.62 6.99
N HIS A 197 -5.59 1.50 7.05
CA HIS A 197 -6.38 0.97 5.93
C HIS A 197 -5.58 0.82 4.62
N ASN A 198 -4.27 0.56 4.71
CA ASN A 198 -3.37 0.45 3.57
C ASN A 198 -3.35 1.71 2.68
N MET A 199 -3.62 2.91 3.22
CA MET A 199 -3.80 4.11 2.39
C MET A 199 -2.53 4.58 1.67
N GLY A 200 -1.38 4.46 2.32
CA GLY A 200 -0.07 4.86 1.80
C GLY A 200 0.71 3.73 1.13
N VAL A 201 0.13 2.54 1.00
CA VAL A 201 0.83 1.36 0.49
C VAL A 201 -0.10 0.54 -0.40
N PHE A 202 0.34 0.23 -1.61
CA PHE A 202 -0.48 -0.50 -2.57
C PHE A 202 0.32 -1.64 -3.21
N LEU A 203 -0.28 -2.83 -3.26
CA LEU A 203 0.31 -4.03 -3.85
C LEU A 203 -0.47 -4.38 -5.13
N TYR A 204 0.24 -4.58 -6.24
CA TYR A 204 -0.31 -5.05 -7.51
C TYR A 204 0.54 -6.20 -8.02
N ASP A 205 -0.05 -7.39 -8.06
CA ASP A 205 0.65 -8.66 -8.30
C ASP A 205 1.87 -8.82 -7.37
N ASP A 206 3.06 -8.50 -7.89
CA ASP A 206 4.36 -8.57 -7.23
C ASP A 206 5.02 -7.20 -7.00
N LEU A 207 4.40 -6.10 -7.46
CA LEU A 207 4.89 -4.73 -7.32
C LEU A 207 4.23 -4.03 -6.12
N LEU A 208 5.07 -3.49 -5.25
CA LEU A 208 4.68 -2.77 -4.04
C LEU A 208 5.04 -1.29 -4.17
N ALA A 209 4.05 -0.41 -4.03
CA ALA A 209 4.26 1.03 -3.96
C ALA A 209 4.05 1.52 -2.53
N ILE A 210 5.03 2.26 -1.99
CA ILE A 210 5.01 2.82 -0.63
C ILE A 210 5.20 4.34 -0.74
N VAL A 211 4.29 5.11 -0.15
CA VAL A 211 4.36 6.57 -0.16
C VAL A 211 4.99 7.08 1.13
N SER A 212 6.20 7.64 0.99
CA SER A 212 6.81 8.54 1.96
C SER A 212 6.11 9.90 1.87
N ILE A 213 5.20 10.18 2.80
CA ILE A 213 4.49 11.46 2.84
C ILE A 213 5.43 12.55 3.36
N ARG A 214 6.30 12.23 4.32
CA ARG A 214 7.21 13.23 4.90
C ARG A 214 8.23 13.73 3.87
N TYR A 215 8.76 12.85 3.01
CA TYR A 215 9.77 13.20 2.01
C TYR A 215 9.25 13.17 0.57
N GLN A 216 7.93 13.09 0.37
CA GLN A 216 7.28 13.20 -0.93
C GLN A 216 7.87 12.25 -1.99
N THR A 217 8.11 11.01 -1.57
CA THR A 217 8.75 9.98 -2.40
C THR A 217 7.88 8.73 -2.46
N ILE A 218 7.71 8.18 -3.66
CA ILE A 218 7.05 6.90 -3.90
C ILE A 218 8.14 5.86 -4.12
N HIS A 219 8.25 4.90 -3.23
CA HIS A 219 9.15 3.76 -3.36
C HIS A 219 8.43 2.62 -4.07
N ILE A 220 8.99 2.13 -5.17
CA ILE A 220 8.52 0.97 -5.90
C ILE A 220 9.48 -0.18 -5.60
N LEU A 221 8.95 -1.23 -4.96
CA LEU A 221 9.64 -2.46 -4.66
C LEU A 221 8.99 -3.61 -5.42
N GLN A 222 9.73 -4.69 -5.62
CA GLN A 222 9.23 -5.94 -6.18
C GLN A 222 9.45 -7.08 -5.17
N ILE A 223 8.38 -7.83 -4.91
CA ILE A 223 8.44 -9.07 -4.13
C ILE A 223 8.85 -10.19 -5.07
N ARG A 224 10.03 -10.78 -4.86
CA ARG A 224 10.52 -11.91 -5.65
C ARG A 224 10.00 -13.23 -5.09
N ASP A 225 9.84 -14.23 -5.96
CA ASP A 225 9.48 -15.60 -5.55
C ASP A 225 10.48 -16.23 -4.57
N SER A 226 11.72 -15.73 -4.56
CA SER A 226 12.75 -16.11 -3.58
C SER A 226 12.47 -15.62 -2.16
N GLY A 227 11.46 -14.75 -1.97
CA GLY A 227 11.13 -14.17 -0.68
C GLY A 227 11.90 -12.90 -0.36
N ASN A 228 12.28 -12.10 -1.36
CA ASN A 228 13.04 -10.86 -1.16
C ASN A 228 12.27 -9.63 -1.60
N LEU A 229 12.46 -8.52 -0.89
CA LEU A 229 12.00 -7.18 -1.23
C LEU A 229 13.10 -6.43 -1.96
N VAL A 230 12.93 -6.23 -3.27
CA VAL A 230 13.94 -5.57 -4.10
C VAL A 230 13.46 -4.15 -4.44
N ASP A 231 14.25 -3.14 -4.08
CA ASP A 231 14.02 -1.76 -4.54
C ASP A 231 14.19 -1.67 -6.06
N ILE A 232 13.15 -1.23 -6.75
CA ILE A 232 13.16 -1.05 -8.20
C ILE A 232 13.34 0.43 -8.55
N ARG A 233 12.64 1.31 -7.83
CA ARG A 233 12.67 2.75 -8.14
C ARG A 233 12.21 3.60 -6.96
N ALA A 234 12.67 4.85 -6.90
CA ALA A 234 12.07 5.92 -6.12
C ALA A 234 11.62 7.05 -7.05
N ILE A 235 10.41 7.60 -6.82
CA ILE A 235 9.85 8.71 -7.58
C ILE A 235 9.52 9.84 -6.60
N GLY A 236 10.26 10.95 -6.68
CA GLY A 236 10.05 12.09 -5.79
C GLY A 236 10.75 13.34 -6.33
N THR A 237 11.73 13.83 -5.58
CA THR A 237 12.65 14.91 -6.00
C THR A 237 13.38 14.58 -7.30
N PHE A 238 13.76 13.31 -7.45
CA PHE A 238 14.32 12.76 -8.67
C PHE A 238 13.33 11.75 -9.25
N CYS A 239 13.09 11.81 -10.56
CA CYS A 239 12.28 10.83 -11.27
C CYS A 239 13.14 9.89 -12.12
N ARG A 240 14.40 10.25 -12.37
CA ARG A 240 15.42 9.47 -13.08
C ARG A 240 16.68 9.34 -12.22
N GLU A 241 17.43 8.28 -12.44
CA GLU A 241 18.66 7.97 -11.70
C GLU A 241 19.76 9.03 -11.93
N ASP A 242 19.75 9.68 -13.09
CA ASP A 242 20.70 10.69 -13.52
C ASP A 242 20.26 12.14 -13.20
N ASP A 243 19.03 12.36 -12.75
CA ASP A 243 18.47 13.70 -12.48
C ASP A 243 19.32 14.50 -11.48
N GLU A 244 19.91 13.83 -10.49
CA GLU A 244 20.75 14.47 -9.47
C GLU A 244 22.00 15.12 -10.09
N LEU A 245 22.65 14.44 -11.04
CA LEU A 245 23.83 14.96 -11.73
C LEU A 245 23.48 16.19 -12.58
N PHE A 246 22.34 16.15 -13.28
CA PHE A 246 21.86 17.27 -14.09
C PHE A 246 21.52 18.50 -13.25
N LEU A 247 20.82 18.32 -12.13
CA LEU A 247 20.45 19.42 -11.24
C LEU A 247 21.70 20.04 -10.59
N ASN A 248 22.65 19.23 -10.14
CA ASN A 248 23.90 19.71 -9.56
C ASN A 248 24.75 20.50 -10.58
N SER A 249 24.84 20.03 -11.83
CA SER A 249 25.56 20.77 -12.89
C SER A 249 24.92 22.11 -13.23
N SER A 250 23.57 22.18 -13.20
CA SER A 250 22.81 23.40 -13.46
C SER A 250 22.98 24.43 -12.35
N THR A 251 22.93 23.99 -11.09
CA THR A 251 23.14 24.85 -9.91
C THR A 251 24.58 25.40 -9.88
N GLN A 252 25.58 24.59 -10.22
CA GLN A 252 26.98 25.04 -10.30
C GLN A 252 27.19 26.07 -11.43
N SER A 253 26.54 25.90 -12.58
CA SER A 253 26.58 26.86 -13.69
C SER A 253 25.99 28.24 -13.30
N MET A 254 24.86 28.24 -12.57
CA MET A 254 24.22 29.47 -12.07
C MET A 254 25.10 30.23 -11.06
N LEU A 255 25.70 29.52 -10.10
CA LEU A 255 26.63 30.10 -9.11
C LEU A 255 27.91 30.66 -9.76
N SER A 256 28.33 30.08 -10.89
CA SER A 256 29.47 30.55 -11.68
C SER A 256 29.18 31.89 -12.37
N HIS A 257 27.94 32.10 -12.81
CA HIS A 257 27.50 33.34 -13.45
C HIS A 257 27.35 34.51 -12.45
N GLU A 258 27.02 34.25 -11.18
CA GLU A 258 27.00 35.30 -10.14
C GLU A 258 28.41 35.73 -9.72
N LYS A 259 29.38 34.80 -9.62
CA LYS A 259 30.78 35.15 -9.35
C LYS A 259 31.40 36.03 -10.45
N GLY A 260 30.92 35.92 -11.69
CA GLY A 260 31.34 36.77 -12.81
C GLY A 260 30.86 38.22 -12.74
N LYS A 261 29.88 38.55 -11.89
CA LYS A 261 29.37 39.93 -11.73
C LYS A 261 30.00 40.71 -10.56
N LEU A 262 30.76 40.05 -9.67
CA LEU A 262 31.38 40.71 -8.51
C LEU A 262 32.88 41.06 -8.69
N HIS A 263 33.50 40.74 -9.83
CA HIS A 263 34.91 41.05 -10.11
C HIS A 263 35.09 42.46 -10.73
N GLN A 264 34.71 43.50 -10.00
CA GLN A 264 35.28 44.85 -10.15
C GLN A 264 35.38 45.48 -8.77
N LEU A 265 36.43 45.15 -8.01
CA LEU A 265 37.07 45.98 -6.98
C LEU A 265 38.35 45.26 -6.49
N PRO A 266 39.46 45.97 -6.18
CA PRO A 266 40.77 45.34 -5.98
C PRO A 266 40.97 44.73 -4.58
N GLU A 267 41.91 43.79 -4.55
CA GLU A 267 42.31 42.85 -3.50
C GLU A 267 42.73 43.44 -2.14
N ASN A 268 42.56 42.63 -1.09
CA ASN A 268 43.52 42.46 0.01
C ASN A 268 43.37 41.04 0.62
N PRO A 269 44.44 40.23 0.75
CA PRO A 269 44.35 38.87 1.28
C PRO A 269 44.72 38.83 2.77
N VAL A 270 43.82 38.30 3.62
CA VAL A 270 44.18 37.77 4.94
C VAL A 270 43.37 36.50 5.21
N GLU A 271 44.08 35.40 5.45
CA GLU A 271 43.60 34.07 5.82
C GLU A 271 42.80 34.07 7.13
N ASN A 272 41.68 33.33 7.17
CA ASN A 272 41.45 32.20 8.09
C ASN A 272 39.96 31.82 8.15
N GLY A 273 39.69 30.51 8.16
CA GLY A 273 38.44 29.94 8.69
C GLY A 273 37.56 29.21 7.66
N LEU A 274 37.69 27.89 7.62
CA LEU A 274 36.76 26.96 6.99
C LEU A 274 35.37 27.09 7.62
N HIS A 275 34.49 27.85 6.99
CA HIS A 275 33.05 27.70 7.13
C HIS A 275 32.50 27.29 5.76
N GLN A 276 32.35 25.98 5.56
CA GLN A 276 31.38 25.45 4.60
C GLN A 276 30.01 25.90 5.13
N SER A 277 29.60 27.09 4.72
CA SER A 277 28.20 27.48 4.80
C SER A 277 27.48 26.58 3.82
N GLU A 278 26.63 25.69 4.35
CA GLU A 278 25.61 25.03 3.55
C GLU A 278 24.91 26.11 2.70
N PRO A 279 24.70 25.89 1.39
CA PRO A 279 23.96 26.85 0.60
C PRO A 279 22.56 26.97 1.21
N SER A 280 22.24 28.19 1.64
CA SER A 280 20.91 28.62 2.08
C SER A 280 19.82 28.01 1.20
N SER A 281 18.85 27.38 1.84
CA SER A 281 17.70 26.64 1.27
C SER A 281 16.76 27.45 0.38
N ASP A 282 17.10 28.69 0.02
CA ASP A 282 16.16 29.68 -0.53
C ASP A 282 15.93 29.55 -2.04
N TYR A 283 16.65 28.67 -2.73
CA TYR A 283 16.44 28.37 -4.15
C TYR A 283 16.40 26.86 -4.42
N CYS A 284 15.52 26.13 -3.74
CA CYS A 284 15.22 24.76 -4.15
C CYS A 284 14.31 24.83 -5.39
N PHE A 285 14.89 24.70 -6.58
CA PHE A 285 14.11 24.54 -7.80
C PHE A 285 13.12 23.38 -7.61
N LEU A 286 11.85 23.60 -7.94
CA LEU A 286 10.87 22.52 -8.01
C LEU A 286 11.38 21.51 -9.02
N SER A 287 11.64 20.30 -8.53
CA SER A 287 12.26 19.21 -9.30
C SER A 287 11.34 17.99 -9.35
N GLY A 288 11.74 17.01 -10.16
CA GLY A 288 11.10 15.70 -10.26
C GLY A 288 9.59 15.77 -10.48
N ILE A 289 8.86 15.15 -9.56
CA ILE A 289 7.42 14.92 -9.73
C ILE A 289 6.58 16.20 -9.61
N LYS A 290 6.98 17.13 -8.74
CA LYS A 290 6.26 18.41 -8.57
C LYS A 290 6.41 19.30 -9.80
N GLN A 291 7.62 19.38 -10.36
CA GLN A 291 7.87 20.11 -11.59
C GLN A 291 7.04 19.56 -12.77
N ARG A 292 6.96 18.23 -12.88
CA ARG A 292 6.19 17.55 -13.91
C ARG A 292 4.69 17.79 -13.75
N LEU A 293 4.18 17.77 -12.52
CA LEU A 293 2.78 18.13 -12.22
C LEU A 293 2.48 19.56 -12.67
N LEU A 294 3.30 20.53 -12.30
CA LEU A 294 3.12 21.93 -12.69
C LEU A 294 3.17 22.09 -14.22
N SER A 295 4.11 21.42 -14.88
CA SER A 295 4.20 21.42 -16.34
C SER A 295 2.97 20.82 -17.00
N PHE A 296 2.42 19.74 -16.44
CA PHE A 296 1.20 19.10 -16.91
C PHE A 296 0.00 20.05 -16.78
N ILE A 297 -0.20 20.67 -15.61
CA ILE A 297 -1.29 21.63 -15.38
C ILE A 297 -1.15 22.83 -16.32
N PHE A 298 0.06 23.39 -16.44
CA PHE A 298 0.33 24.52 -17.35
C PHE A 298 0.01 24.16 -18.80
N ARG A 299 0.51 23.02 -19.30
CA ARG A 299 0.26 22.57 -20.68
C ARG A 299 -1.21 22.28 -20.94
N GLY A 300 -1.92 21.71 -19.95
CA GLY A 300 -3.36 21.52 -20.03
C GLY A 300 -4.08 22.84 -20.30
N ILE A 301 -3.83 23.85 -19.46
CA ILE A 301 -4.44 25.18 -19.61
C ILE A 301 -3.98 25.88 -20.90
N TRP A 302 -2.71 25.73 -21.28
CA TRP A 302 -2.16 26.32 -22.50
C TRP A 302 -2.84 25.78 -23.77
N ASN A 303 -3.14 24.48 -23.78
CA ASN A 303 -3.71 23.79 -24.93
C ASN A 303 -5.25 23.85 -25.00
N GLU A 304 -5.94 24.28 -23.94
CA GLU A 304 -7.40 24.47 -23.92
C GLU A 304 -7.87 25.56 -24.90
N GLU A 305 -7.13 26.68 -24.97
CA GLU A 305 -7.57 27.89 -25.68
C GLU A 305 -6.70 28.14 -26.92
N PRO A 306 -7.29 28.20 -28.14
CA PRO A 306 -6.55 28.50 -29.36
C PRO A 306 -6.19 30.00 -29.48
N ASP A 307 -7.04 30.89 -28.94
CA ASP A 307 -6.81 32.34 -28.96
C ASP A 307 -5.74 32.75 -27.95
N GLN A 308 -4.78 33.57 -28.39
CA GLN A 308 -3.63 33.95 -27.59
C GLN A 308 -3.99 34.83 -26.39
N ALA A 309 -4.95 35.76 -26.55
CA ALA A 309 -5.33 36.67 -25.47
C ALA A 309 -6.12 35.93 -24.39
N LEU A 310 -7.06 35.07 -24.79
CA LEU A 310 -7.81 34.20 -23.88
C LEU A 310 -6.91 33.20 -23.17
N ARG A 311 -5.94 32.60 -23.87
CA ARG A 311 -4.95 31.70 -23.26
C ARG A 311 -4.16 32.36 -22.13
N VAL A 312 -3.64 33.56 -22.37
CA VAL A 312 -2.89 34.32 -21.34
C VAL A 312 -3.81 34.67 -20.16
N GLN A 313 -5.06 35.03 -20.42
CA GLN A 313 -6.02 35.30 -19.35
C GLN A 313 -6.35 34.04 -18.53
N SER A 314 -6.52 32.89 -19.18
CA SER A 314 -6.75 31.59 -18.55
C SER A 314 -5.56 31.18 -17.68
N LEU A 315 -4.32 31.32 -18.16
CA LEU A 315 -3.14 31.06 -17.35
C LEU A 315 -3.07 31.97 -16.11
N LYS A 316 -3.35 33.27 -16.27
CA LYS A 316 -3.36 34.20 -15.13
C LYS A 316 -4.36 33.77 -14.06
N LYS A 317 -5.59 33.41 -14.46
CA LYS A 317 -6.69 33.06 -13.55
C LYS A 317 -6.57 31.66 -12.96
N LYS A 318 -6.18 30.66 -13.77
CA LYS A 318 -6.18 29.25 -13.39
C LYS A 318 -4.81 28.78 -12.89
N PHE A 319 -3.70 29.23 -13.49
CA PHE A 319 -2.37 28.74 -13.14
C PHE A 319 -1.64 29.66 -12.16
N TYR A 320 -1.37 30.91 -12.57
CA TYR A 320 -0.53 31.82 -11.78
C TYR A 320 -1.20 32.27 -10.48
N PHE A 321 -2.53 32.45 -10.48
CA PHE A 321 -3.28 32.79 -9.26
C PHE A 321 -3.21 31.68 -8.20
N HIS A 322 -3.20 30.40 -8.61
CA HIS A 322 -3.16 29.22 -7.74
C HIS A 322 -1.76 28.59 -7.66
N PHE A 323 -0.71 29.28 -8.12
CA PHE A 323 0.61 28.68 -8.26
C PHE A 323 1.15 28.15 -6.93
N GLN A 324 1.01 28.93 -5.86
CA GLN A 324 1.45 28.52 -4.53
C GLN A 324 0.65 27.32 -4.02
N ASP A 325 -0.67 27.30 -4.23
CA ASP A 325 -1.52 26.16 -3.87
C ASP A 325 -1.04 24.87 -4.55
N TYR A 326 -0.58 24.95 -5.80
CA TYR A 326 -0.04 23.80 -6.54
C TYR A 326 1.35 23.36 -6.05
N VAL A 327 2.19 24.30 -5.65
CA VAL A 327 3.52 24.02 -5.07
C VAL A 327 3.38 23.28 -3.75
N ASP A 328 2.36 23.66 -2.96
CA ASP A 328 2.09 23.12 -1.63
C ASP A 328 1.31 21.79 -1.65
N LEU A 329 0.91 21.32 -2.83
CA LEU A 329 0.34 19.98 -2.99
C LEU A 329 1.35 18.91 -2.55
N VAL A 330 0.81 17.92 -1.83
CA VAL A 330 1.56 16.76 -1.38
C VAL A 330 0.95 15.47 -1.90
N ILE A 331 1.81 14.50 -2.20
CA ILE A 331 1.44 13.13 -2.54
C ILE A 331 0.85 12.49 -1.28
N TRP A 332 -0.42 12.11 -1.38
CA TRP A 332 -1.15 11.45 -0.29
C TRP A 332 -1.30 9.96 -0.50
N LYS A 333 -1.43 9.53 -1.76
CA LYS A 333 -1.75 8.16 -2.12
C LYS A 333 -1.26 7.83 -3.51
N VAL A 334 -0.91 6.57 -3.69
CA VAL A 334 -0.58 5.97 -4.97
C VAL A 334 -1.36 4.67 -5.14
N GLN A 335 -1.73 4.35 -6.38
CA GLN A 335 -2.30 3.05 -6.77
C GLN A 335 -1.74 2.64 -8.12
N PHE A 336 -1.45 1.35 -8.30
CA PHE A 336 -1.20 0.81 -9.65
C PHE A 336 -2.54 0.66 -10.36
N LEU A 337 -2.62 1.14 -11.60
CA LEU A 337 -3.70 0.83 -12.54
C LEU A 337 -3.37 -0.45 -13.31
N ASP A 338 -2.09 -0.60 -13.64
CA ASP A 338 -1.47 -1.80 -14.19
C ASP A 338 0.04 -1.79 -13.82
N ARG A 339 0.83 -2.72 -14.37
CA ARG A 339 2.28 -2.80 -14.12
C ARG A 339 3.06 -1.55 -14.51
N HIS A 340 2.57 -0.78 -15.47
CA HIS A 340 3.26 0.37 -16.05
C HIS A 340 2.61 1.70 -15.70
N HIS A 341 1.45 1.75 -15.04
CA HIS A 341 0.75 3.00 -14.75
C HIS A 341 0.42 3.15 -13.27
N LEU A 342 0.83 4.30 -12.72
CA LEU A 342 0.53 4.75 -11.36
C LEU A 342 -0.50 5.87 -11.39
N LEU A 343 -1.56 5.73 -10.61
CA LEU A 343 -2.44 6.83 -10.22
C LEU A 343 -1.88 7.46 -8.95
N ILE A 344 -1.48 8.72 -9.02
CA ILE A 344 -1.00 9.50 -7.89
C ILE A 344 -2.04 10.54 -7.51
N LYS A 345 -2.43 10.56 -6.23
CA LYS A 345 -3.32 11.57 -5.66
C LYS A 345 -2.50 12.61 -4.89
N PHE A 346 -2.63 13.86 -5.32
CA PHE A 346 -2.11 15.05 -4.68
C PHE A 346 -3.22 15.81 -3.94
N GLY A 347 -2.88 16.46 -2.84
CA GLY A 347 -3.81 17.29 -2.07
C GLY A 347 -3.07 18.18 -1.06
N SER A 348 -3.77 19.14 -0.47
CA SER A 348 -3.19 20.04 0.54
C SER A 348 -2.84 19.31 1.85
N VAL A 349 -1.79 19.79 2.54
CA VAL A 349 -1.34 19.29 3.86
C VAL A 349 -2.44 19.43 4.92
N ASP A 350 -3.13 20.58 4.96
CA ASP A 350 -4.13 20.92 5.99
C ASP A 350 -5.42 20.09 5.90
N GLY A 351 -5.78 19.64 4.70
CA GLY A 351 -6.94 18.79 4.47
C GLY A 351 -6.73 17.36 4.96
N GLY A 352 -5.52 16.81 4.79
CA GLY A 352 -5.22 15.40 5.08
C GLY A 352 -4.84 15.11 6.53
N VAL A 353 -4.19 16.03 7.25
CA VAL A 353 -3.83 15.81 8.67
C VAL A 353 -5.08 15.81 9.57
N ARG A 354 -6.13 16.59 9.24
CA ARG A 354 -7.42 16.54 9.94
C ARG A 354 -8.21 15.25 9.70
N LEU A 355 -8.01 14.60 8.55
CA LEU A 355 -8.62 13.30 8.20
C LEU A 355 -7.98 12.12 8.95
N LEU A 356 -6.75 12.26 9.44
CA LEU A 356 -6.07 11.23 10.24
C LEU A 356 -6.54 11.18 11.70
N SER A 357 -7.14 12.26 12.22
CA SER A 357 -7.66 12.35 13.59
C SER A 357 -9.18 12.15 13.71
N SER A 358 -9.90 11.99 12.60
CA SER A 358 -11.35 11.81 12.60
C SER A 358 -11.80 10.77 11.56
N ILE A 359 -12.53 9.74 12.02
CA ILE A 359 -13.11 8.65 11.19
C ILE A 359 -14.26 9.16 10.30
N THR A 360 -14.51 10.46 10.26
CA THR A 360 -15.58 11.07 9.48
C THR A 360 -14.94 11.94 8.42
N VAL A 361 -15.07 11.54 7.15
CA VAL A 361 -14.67 12.35 5.99
C VAL A 361 -15.54 13.62 5.98
N PRO A 362 -14.98 14.83 6.20
CA PRO A 362 -15.63 16.02 5.70
C PRO A 362 -15.16 16.16 4.25
N GLU A 363 -16.09 16.30 3.31
CA GLU A 363 -15.78 16.86 1.99
C GLU A 363 -15.30 18.30 2.20
N GLY A 364 -14.01 18.47 2.45
CA GLY A 364 -13.37 19.78 2.57
C GLY A 364 -13.00 20.31 1.20
N GLU A 365 -13.29 21.59 0.96
CA GLU A 365 -12.91 22.41 -0.19
C GLU A 365 -11.38 22.57 -0.31
N GLY A 366 -10.66 21.47 -0.49
CA GLY A 366 -9.23 21.46 -0.80
C GLY A 366 -9.02 21.16 -2.27
N ILE A 367 -8.08 21.86 -2.90
CA ILE A 367 -7.64 21.55 -4.26
C ILE A 367 -7.01 20.15 -4.24
N ASN A 368 -7.60 19.21 -4.99
CA ASN A 368 -7.13 17.84 -5.15
C ASN A 368 -6.82 17.57 -6.61
N TYR A 369 -5.68 16.93 -6.89
CA TYR A 369 -5.32 16.49 -8.24
C TYR A 369 -5.05 14.99 -8.25
N SER A 370 -5.43 14.34 -9.34
CA SER A 370 -5.06 12.95 -9.62
C SER A 370 -4.38 12.89 -10.97
N VAL A 371 -3.21 12.27 -11.03
CA VAL A 371 -2.42 12.15 -12.26
C VAL A 371 -2.12 10.68 -12.49
N VAL A 372 -2.29 10.24 -13.73
CA VAL A 372 -1.82 8.94 -14.19
C VAL A 372 -0.43 9.13 -14.78
N LEU A 373 0.55 8.43 -14.23
CA LEU A 373 1.92 8.43 -14.70
C LEU A 373 2.30 7.03 -15.17
N ASN A 374 2.95 6.94 -16.32
CA ASN A 374 3.59 5.70 -16.73
C ASN A 374 5.09 5.78 -16.40
N PRO A 375 5.63 5.12 -15.36
CA PRO A 375 7.04 5.20 -15.00
C PRO A 375 8.00 4.71 -16.11
N ASP A 376 7.57 3.83 -17.01
CA ASP A 376 8.44 3.25 -18.04
C ASP A 376 8.38 4.00 -19.37
N ALA A 377 7.30 4.71 -19.68
CA ALA A 377 7.25 5.61 -20.83
C ALA A 377 8.28 6.77 -20.73
N PHE A 378 8.89 6.96 -19.55
CA PHE A 378 9.99 7.90 -19.31
C PHE A 378 11.26 7.59 -20.12
N TRP A 379 11.39 6.38 -20.69
CA TRP A 379 12.57 5.93 -21.44
C TRP A 379 12.60 6.35 -22.92
N ASN A 380 11.46 6.73 -23.54
CA ASN A 380 11.38 6.87 -25.00
C ASN A 380 10.94 8.24 -25.56
N GLU A 381 10.71 9.26 -24.74
CA GLU A 381 10.51 10.61 -25.28
C GLU A 381 11.86 11.29 -25.52
N SER A 382 12.44 11.01 -26.69
CA SER A 382 13.32 11.97 -27.36
C SER A 382 12.55 13.27 -27.59
N PRO A 383 13.17 14.45 -27.42
CA PRO A 383 12.53 15.72 -27.66
C PRO A 383 12.45 15.94 -29.17
N TYR A 384 11.41 15.43 -29.82
CA TYR A 384 11.04 15.89 -31.15
C TYR A 384 9.77 16.73 -31.04
N PRO A 385 9.82 18.00 -31.50
CA PRO A 385 8.66 18.87 -31.50
C PRO A 385 7.68 18.39 -32.57
N LEU A 386 6.39 18.39 -32.25
CA LEU A 386 5.33 18.60 -33.24
C LEU A 386 5.05 20.09 -33.33
#